data_AF-A0AA38FZQ8-F1
#
_entry.id   AF-A0AA38FZQ8-F1
#
_cell.length_a   1.000
_cell.length_b   1.000
_cell.length_c   1.000
_cell.angle_alpha   90.00
_cell.angle_beta   90.00
_cell.angle_gamma   90.00
#
_symmetry.space_group_name_H-M   'P 1'
#
loop_
_entity.id
_entity.type
_entity.pdbx_description
1 polymer ?
#
loop_
_entity_poly.entity_id
_entity_poly.type
_entity_poly.pdbx_seq_one_letter_code
_entity_poly.pdbx_strand_id
1 'polypeptide(L)'
;IERITSFPSPAACSILAKMDGFKKPHVVVVPFPALGHSIPSLDLAKLLASNGLAVSYVTTQGNVSRLRHLHVEEAEIKLVVLPTPAVEGLPQALESTDVLPLDKIGLIFDLVQNLQQPFNVWMEQQFQNEGVDRLSEPPVCVIHDILIGWAVETAQKHKIASFLFNIFGAFAMNLLHSMACSIFQNQWTKEGEDSVLLSINMPHPLRTVQARAVPESLPSRSF
;
A
#
# COMPACT_ATOMS: atom_id res chain seq x y z
N ILE A 1 29.51 -12.86 -5.01
CA ILE A 1 28.06 -12.78 -4.69
C ILE A 1 27.82 -13.73 -3.53
N GLU A 2 28.10 -13.26 -2.32
CA GLU A 2 27.84 -14.04 -1.10
C GLU A 2 26.33 -13.94 -0.80
N ARG A 3 25.68 -15.10 -0.76
CA ARG A 3 24.28 -15.22 -0.36
C ARG A 3 24.21 -15.10 1.16
N ILE A 4 23.73 -13.96 1.66
CA ILE A 4 23.20 -13.87 3.02
C ILE A 4 21.91 -14.70 3.04
N THR A 5 22.02 -15.97 3.42
CA THR A 5 20.93 -16.95 3.45
C THR A 5 20.74 -17.53 4.85
N SER A 6 20.79 -16.68 5.87
CA SER A 6 20.36 -17.05 7.20
C SER A 6 19.49 -15.95 7.78
N PHE A 7 18.17 -16.11 7.63
CA PHE A 7 17.24 -15.45 8.54
C PHE A 7 17.49 -16.04 9.94
N PRO A 8 17.56 -15.21 11.00
CA PRO A 8 17.73 -15.71 12.36
C PRO A 8 16.58 -16.67 12.71
N SER A 9 16.90 -17.75 13.42
CA SER A 9 15.88 -18.71 13.84
C SER A 9 14.85 -18.03 14.78
N PRO A 10 13.62 -18.55 14.90
CA PRO A 10 12.63 -18.00 15.82
C PRO A 10 13.14 -17.84 17.26
N ALA A 11 14.08 -18.70 17.68
CA ALA A 11 14.74 -18.61 18.97
C ALA A 11 15.63 -17.37 19.08
N ALA A 12 16.35 -16.96 18.03
CA ALA A 12 17.19 -15.77 18.03
C ALA A 12 16.36 -14.47 18.09
N CYS A 13 15.20 -14.40 17.42
CA CYS A 13 14.25 -13.29 17.60
C CYS A 13 13.70 -13.24 19.03
N SER A 14 13.44 -14.40 19.64
CA SER A 14 12.97 -14.47 21.04
C SER A 14 14.05 -14.06 22.07
N ILE A 15 15.33 -14.25 21.74
CA ILE A 15 16.47 -13.85 22.59
C ILE A 15 16.64 -12.32 22.56
N LEU A 16 16.51 -11.69 21.38
CA LEU A 16 16.55 -10.23 21.27
C LEU A 16 15.38 -9.56 22.01
N ALA A 17 14.20 -10.20 22.01
CA ALA A 17 13.03 -9.72 22.75
C ALA A 17 13.12 -9.92 24.28
N LYS A 18 14.04 -10.77 24.77
CA LYS A 18 14.23 -11.09 26.20
C LYS A 18 15.36 -10.31 26.87
N MET A 19 16.05 -9.44 26.14
CA MET A 19 17.04 -8.54 26.72
C MET A 19 16.31 -7.28 27.19
N ASP A 20 15.95 -7.25 28.48
CA ASP A 20 15.38 -6.07 29.16
C ASP A 20 16.28 -4.85 28.92
N GLY A 21 15.87 -3.98 27.97
CA GLY A 21 16.58 -2.74 27.63
C GLY A 21 16.56 -2.33 26.16
N PHE A 22 16.33 -3.25 25.21
CA PHE A 22 16.21 -2.88 23.78
C PHE A 22 14.75 -2.67 23.38
N LYS A 23 14.41 -1.44 22.95
CA LYS A 23 13.08 -1.16 22.39
C LYS A 23 12.94 -1.81 21.01
N LYS A 24 11.76 -2.40 20.74
CA LYS A 24 11.44 -3.06 19.46
C LYS A 24 11.64 -2.10 18.27
N PRO A 25 12.33 -2.49 17.18
CA PRO A 25 12.37 -1.67 15.97
C PRO A 25 10.95 -1.39 15.45
N HIS A 26 10.68 -0.13 15.11
CA HIS A 26 9.34 0.33 14.73
C HIS A 26 9.18 0.40 13.22
N VAL A 27 8.21 -0.33 12.69
CA VAL A 27 7.86 -0.36 11.27
C VAL A 27 6.49 0.27 11.07
N VAL A 28 6.36 1.09 10.03
CA VAL A 28 5.09 1.70 9.63
C VAL A 28 4.60 1.03 8.34
N VAL A 29 3.37 0.53 8.35
CA VAL A 29 2.72 -0.10 7.19
C VAL A 29 1.63 0.83 6.66
N VAL A 30 1.73 1.20 5.38
CA VAL A 30 0.81 2.12 4.70
C VAL A 30 0.13 1.39 3.53
N PRO A 31 -1.05 0.79 3.76
CA PRO A 31 -1.80 0.08 2.74
C PRO A 31 -2.58 1.02 1.81
N PHE A 32 -2.97 0.54 0.63
CA PHE A 32 -4.05 1.15 -0.13
C PHE A 32 -5.42 0.73 0.44
N PRO A 33 -6.40 1.64 0.59
CA PRO A 33 -7.69 1.34 1.22
C PRO A 33 -8.64 0.59 0.26
N ALA A 34 -8.36 -0.69 0.08
CA ALA A 34 -9.16 -1.65 -0.69
C ALA A 34 -8.97 -3.05 -0.11
N LEU A 35 -9.98 -3.94 -0.12
CA LEU A 35 -9.84 -5.28 0.48
C LEU A 35 -8.66 -6.06 -0.07
N GLY A 36 -8.48 -6.04 -1.40
CA GLY A 36 -7.40 -6.75 -2.07
C GLY A 36 -5.99 -6.30 -1.66
N HIS A 37 -5.86 -5.11 -1.07
CA HIS A 37 -4.61 -4.54 -0.58
C HIS A 37 -4.50 -4.60 0.94
N SER A 38 -5.59 -4.28 1.64
CA SER A 38 -5.64 -4.20 3.10
C SER A 38 -5.50 -5.56 3.77
N ILE A 39 -6.11 -6.63 3.25
CA ILE A 39 -5.99 -7.98 3.82
C ILE A 39 -4.52 -8.46 3.80
N PRO A 40 -3.83 -8.54 2.66
CA PRO A 40 -2.44 -9.01 2.64
C PRO A 40 -1.49 -8.07 3.37
N SER A 41 -1.75 -6.76 3.37
CA SER A 41 -0.96 -5.81 4.17
C SER A 41 -1.13 -6.02 5.67
N LEU A 42 -2.33 -6.36 6.12
CA LEU A 42 -2.59 -6.69 7.53
C LEU A 42 -1.93 -8.02 7.91
N ASP A 43 -1.98 -9.03 7.04
CA ASP A 43 -1.27 -10.29 7.27
C ASP A 43 0.24 -10.09 7.39
N LEU A 44 0.82 -9.24 6.54
CA LEU A 44 2.21 -8.81 6.66
C LEU A 44 2.47 -8.11 8.00
N ALA A 45 1.60 -7.18 8.39
CA ALA A 45 1.73 -6.47 9.67
C ALA A 45 1.67 -7.42 10.88
N LYS A 46 0.78 -8.41 10.86
CA LYS A 46 0.68 -9.46 11.88
C LYS A 46 1.95 -10.30 11.93
N LEU A 47 2.49 -10.68 10.77
CA LEU A 47 3.74 -11.42 10.68
C LEU A 47 4.91 -10.62 11.26
N LEU A 48 5.04 -9.35 10.91
CA LEU A 48 6.09 -8.46 11.44
C LEU A 48 5.99 -8.33 12.96
N ALA A 49 4.79 -8.10 13.49
CA ALA A 49 4.56 -7.99 14.93
C ALA A 49 4.92 -9.29 15.67
N SER A 50 4.52 -10.45 15.14
CA SER A 50 4.86 -11.77 15.71
C SER A 50 6.36 -12.07 15.72
N ASN A 51 7.14 -11.39 14.88
CA ASN A 51 8.61 -11.50 14.82
C ASN A 51 9.33 -10.47 15.71
N GLY A 52 8.60 -9.79 16.62
CA GLY A 52 9.18 -8.90 17.62
C GLY A 52 9.36 -7.46 17.18
N LEU A 53 8.75 -7.04 16.06
CA LEU A 53 8.75 -5.65 15.62
C LEU A 53 7.58 -4.89 16.25
N ALA A 54 7.77 -3.61 16.56
CA ALA A 54 6.65 -2.71 16.82
C ALA A 54 6.05 -2.30 15.48
N VAL A 55 4.74 -2.46 15.29
CA VAL A 55 4.09 -2.17 14.01
C VAL A 55 3.03 -1.09 14.17
N SER A 56 3.13 -0.04 13.36
CA SER A 56 2.05 0.93 13.16
C SER A 56 1.38 0.70 11.82
N TYR A 57 0.08 0.42 11.83
CA TYR A 57 -0.71 0.21 10.62
C TYR A 57 -1.56 1.45 10.35
N VAL A 58 -1.29 2.12 9.23
CA VAL A 58 -1.98 3.36 8.85
C VAL A 58 -3.33 3.06 8.25
N THR A 59 -4.34 3.81 8.68
CA THR A 59 -5.72 3.70 8.19
C THR A 59 -6.43 5.03 8.35
N THR A 60 -7.65 5.11 7.81
CA THR A 60 -8.59 6.20 8.03
C THR A 60 -9.76 5.75 8.90
N GLN A 61 -10.55 6.69 9.40
CA GLN A 61 -11.68 6.40 10.31
C GLN A 61 -12.72 5.47 9.66
N GLY A 62 -13.02 5.65 8.36
CA GLY A 62 -13.97 4.82 7.63
C GLY A 62 -13.56 3.35 7.50
N ASN A 63 -12.26 3.05 7.63
CA ASN A 63 -11.71 1.70 7.46
C ASN A 63 -11.51 0.94 8.80
N VAL A 64 -11.64 1.62 9.95
CA VAL A 64 -11.37 1.01 11.27
C VAL A 64 -12.29 -0.18 11.58
N SER A 65 -13.59 -0.04 11.35
CA SER A 65 -14.56 -1.12 11.58
C SER A 65 -14.20 -2.38 10.78
N ARG A 66 -13.73 -2.20 9.55
CA ARG A 66 -13.32 -3.29 8.69
C ARG A 66 -12.06 -4.00 9.17
N LEU A 67 -11.06 -3.24 9.63
CA LEU A 67 -9.86 -3.83 10.21
C LEU A 67 -10.18 -4.62 11.48
N ARG A 68 -11.17 -4.19 12.28
CA ARG A 68 -11.68 -4.99 13.41
C ARG A 68 -12.31 -6.30 12.96
N HIS A 69 -13.09 -6.30 11.88
CA HIS A 69 -13.62 -7.54 11.29
C HIS A 69 -12.52 -8.48 10.74
N LEU A 70 -11.36 -7.92 10.41
CA LEU A 70 -10.15 -8.68 10.04
C LEU A 70 -9.28 -9.07 11.26
N HIS A 71 -9.82 -8.93 12.46
CA HIS A 71 -9.17 -9.31 13.73
C HIS A 71 -7.82 -8.61 13.93
N VAL A 72 -7.73 -7.32 13.61
CA VAL A 72 -6.51 -6.54 13.87
C VAL A 72 -6.18 -6.45 15.36
N GLU A 73 -7.19 -6.48 16.23
CA GLU A 73 -7.02 -6.39 17.69
C GLU A 73 -6.42 -7.65 18.32
N GLU A 74 -6.39 -8.77 17.59
CA GLU A 74 -5.72 -10.01 18.04
C GLU A 74 -4.19 -9.96 17.89
N ALA A 75 -3.66 -8.91 17.27
CA ALA A 75 -2.23 -8.72 17.06
C ALA A 75 -1.71 -7.48 17.80
N GLU A 76 -0.43 -7.51 18.18
CA GLU A 76 0.28 -6.35 18.77
C GLU A 76 0.57 -5.26 17.72
N ILE A 77 -0.47 -4.74 17.07
CA ILE A 77 -0.40 -3.72 16.02
C ILE A 77 -1.06 -2.44 16.52
N LYS A 78 -0.35 -1.31 16.41
CA LYS A 78 -0.91 0.00 16.70
C LYS A 78 -1.60 0.55 15.45
N LEU A 79 -2.92 0.70 15.49
CA LEU A 79 -3.63 1.43 14.43
C LEU A 79 -3.30 2.93 14.51
N VAL A 80 -2.91 3.50 13.38
CA VAL A 80 -2.71 4.94 13.20
C VAL A 80 -3.86 5.44 12.34
N VAL A 81 -4.87 5.99 12.99
CA VAL A 81 -6.04 6.56 12.33
C VAL A 81 -5.72 8.01 11.97
N LEU A 82 -5.45 8.26 10.68
CA LEU A 82 -5.20 9.61 10.19
C LEU A 82 -6.51 10.40 10.06
N PRO A 83 -6.48 11.72 10.30
CA PRO A 83 -7.59 12.59 9.93
C PRO A 83 -7.90 12.44 8.44
N THR A 84 -9.11 11.99 8.11
CA THR A 84 -9.55 11.84 6.71
C THR A 84 -9.75 13.23 6.09
N PRO A 85 -9.01 13.60 5.05
CA PRO A 85 -9.26 14.84 4.33
C PRO A 85 -10.58 14.73 3.55
N ALA A 86 -11.32 15.85 3.47
CA ALA A 86 -12.54 15.89 2.68
C ALA A 86 -12.22 15.77 1.19
N VAL A 87 -12.96 14.91 0.48
CA VAL A 87 -12.93 14.79 -0.97
C VAL A 87 -14.36 15.03 -1.47
N GLU A 88 -14.52 15.95 -2.41
CA GLU A 88 -15.82 16.27 -2.97
C GLU A 88 -16.47 15.03 -3.62
N GLY A 89 -17.73 14.77 -3.29
CA GLY A 89 -18.46 13.60 -3.81
C GLY A 89 -18.16 12.27 -3.11
N LEU A 90 -17.23 12.25 -2.14
CA LEU A 90 -16.92 11.07 -1.33
C LEU A 90 -17.62 11.14 0.05
N PRO A 91 -18.61 10.28 0.33
CA PRO A 91 -19.27 10.26 1.63
C PRO A 91 -18.30 9.85 2.74
N GLN A 92 -18.40 10.51 3.90
CA GLN A 92 -17.67 10.12 5.10
C GLN A 92 -18.02 8.66 5.45
N ALA A 93 -17.00 7.85 5.76
CA ALA A 93 -17.08 6.40 5.95
C ALA A 93 -17.11 5.50 4.69
N LEU A 94 -17.24 6.04 3.47
CA LEU A 94 -17.06 5.26 2.23
C LEU A 94 -15.65 5.41 1.67
N GLU A 95 -14.66 5.17 2.53
CA GLU A 95 -13.25 5.44 2.28
C GLU A 95 -12.51 4.19 1.73
N SER A 96 -13.23 3.30 1.04
CA SER A 96 -12.66 2.08 0.45
C SER A 96 -13.35 1.73 -0.87
N THR A 97 -12.60 1.11 -1.79
CA THR A 97 -13.08 0.82 -3.15
C THR A 97 -14.25 -0.18 -3.22
N ASP A 98 -14.34 -1.10 -2.27
CA ASP A 98 -15.37 -2.16 -2.20
C ASP A 98 -16.75 -1.67 -1.73
N VAL A 99 -16.84 -0.46 -1.18
CA VAL A 99 -18.11 0.13 -0.75
C VAL A 99 -18.58 1.26 -1.67
N LEU A 100 -17.81 1.55 -2.72
CA LEU A 100 -18.12 2.58 -3.70
C LEU A 100 -18.58 1.99 -5.03
N PRO A 101 -19.51 2.66 -5.72
CA PRO A 101 -19.76 2.44 -7.14
C PRO A 101 -18.46 2.56 -7.97
N LEU A 102 -18.35 1.78 -9.05
CA LEU A 102 -17.13 1.72 -9.89
C LEU A 102 -16.72 3.10 -10.44
N ASP A 103 -17.69 3.93 -10.81
CA ASP A 103 -17.48 5.30 -11.31
C ASP A 103 -16.92 6.26 -10.24
N LYS A 104 -16.96 5.87 -8.97
CA LYS A 104 -16.46 6.66 -7.83
C LYS A 104 -15.14 6.17 -7.27
N ILE A 105 -14.58 5.06 -7.77
CA ILE A 105 -13.29 4.52 -7.31
C ILE A 105 -12.16 5.55 -7.49
N GLY A 106 -12.24 6.42 -8.51
CA GLY A 106 -11.30 7.52 -8.71
C GLY A 106 -11.13 8.41 -7.47
N LEU A 107 -12.21 8.66 -6.72
CA LEU A 107 -12.19 9.50 -5.51
C LEU A 107 -11.34 8.91 -4.39
N ILE A 108 -11.12 7.58 -4.38
CA ILE A 108 -10.20 6.94 -3.43
C ILE A 108 -8.76 7.30 -3.73
N PHE A 109 -8.38 7.47 -5.00
CA PHE A 109 -7.05 7.93 -5.36
C PHE A 109 -6.83 9.37 -4.88
N ASP A 110 -7.82 10.25 -5.07
CA ASP A 110 -7.76 11.63 -4.57
C ASP A 110 -7.64 11.67 -3.04
N LEU A 111 -8.45 10.86 -2.34
CA LEU A 111 -8.35 10.69 -0.88
C LEU A 111 -6.95 10.27 -0.47
N VAL A 112 -6.41 9.24 -1.11
CA VAL A 112 -5.07 8.69 -0.85
C VAL A 112 -3.98 9.72 -1.07
N GLN A 113 -4.05 10.54 -2.13
CA GLN A 113 -3.10 11.63 -2.33
C GLN A 113 -3.18 12.66 -1.20
N ASN A 114 -4.40 13.05 -0.81
CA ASN A 114 -4.62 14.01 0.26
C ASN A 114 -4.18 13.50 1.65
N LEU A 115 -4.06 12.18 1.85
CA LEU A 115 -3.55 11.58 3.09
C LEU A 115 -2.04 11.77 3.28
N GLN A 116 -1.27 12.17 2.25
CA GLN A 116 0.16 12.42 2.37
C GLN A 116 0.45 13.47 3.47
N GLN A 117 -0.30 14.57 3.50
CA GLN A 117 -0.05 15.65 4.44
C GLN A 117 -0.36 15.24 5.90
N PRO A 118 -1.53 14.66 6.22
CA PRO A 118 -1.78 14.07 7.55
C PRO A 118 -0.73 13.05 7.96
N PHE A 119 -0.28 12.19 7.04
CA PHE A 119 0.75 11.20 7.31
C PHE A 119 2.10 11.85 7.64
N ASN A 120 2.53 12.87 6.88
CA ASN A 120 3.76 13.61 7.13
C ASN A 120 3.76 14.25 8.52
N VAL A 121 2.65 14.89 8.91
CA VAL A 121 2.50 15.49 10.25
C VAL A 121 2.63 14.42 11.34
N TRP A 122 1.97 13.28 11.16
CA TRP A 122 2.07 12.18 12.11
C TRP A 122 3.50 11.62 12.20
N MET A 123 4.17 11.44 11.07
CA MET A 123 5.57 11.00 11.00
C MET A 123 6.51 11.97 11.73
N GLU A 124 6.39 13.28 11.48
CA GLU A 124 7.18 14.31 12.17
C GLU A 124 7.05 14.22 13.70
N GLN A 125 5.82 14.02 14.20
CA GLN A 125 5.57 13.82 15.64
C GLN A 125 6.29 12.56 16.16
N GLN A 126 6.39 11.49 15.36
CA GLN A 126 7.12 10.28 15.74
C GLN A 126 8.64 10.48 15.79
N PHE A 127 9.19 11.57 15.26
CA PHE A 127 10.62 11.91 15.40
C PHE A 127 10.88 13.02 16.42
N GLN A 128 9.93 13.92 16.65
CA GLN A 128 10.10 15.06 17.58
C GLN A 128 9.90 14.69 19.06
N ASN A 129 9.10 13.67 19.36
CA ASN A 129 8.75 13.30 20.74
C ASN A 129 9.84 12.47 21.45
N GLU A 130 11.09 12.92 21.42
CA GLU A 130 12.19 12.30 22.18
C GLU A 130 12.07 12.69 23.67
N GLY A 131 11.89 11.72 24.59
CA GLY A 131 12.16 11.93 26.02
C GLY A 131 11.03 11.72 27.05
N VAL A 132 9.80 11.35 26.69
CA VAL A 132 8.74 11.03 27.68
C VAL A 132 8.04 9.73 27.28
N ASP A 133 8.14 8.69 28.11
CA ASP A 133 7.36 7.43 28.08
C ASP A 133 7.00 6.90 26.67
N ARG A 134 8.01 6.69 25.83
CA ARG A 134 7.79 6.03 24.53
C ARG A 134 7.56 4.54 24.73
N LEU A 135 6.36 4.09 24.38
CA LEU A 135 6.05 2.67 24.14
C LEU A 135 6.77 2.12 22.88
N SER A 136 7.33 2.97 21.99
CA SER A 136 8.06 2.56 20.78
C SER A 136 9.11 3.60 20.32
N GLU A 137 10.25 3.15 19.79
CA GLU A 137 11.27 3.99 19.12
C GLU A 137 10.70 4.72 17.89
N PRO A 138 11.39 5.75 17.36
CA PRO A 138 11.06 6.30 16.06
C PRO A 138 11.02 5.22 14.97
N PRO A 139 10.18 5.38 13.93
CA PRO A 139 10.15 4.46 12.80
C PRO A 139 11.53 4.28 12.18
N VAL A 140 11.91 3.03 11.87
CA VAL A 140 13.15 2.72 11.15
C VAL A 140 12.91 2.48 9.65
N CYS A 141 11.66 2.17 9.27
CA CYS A 141 11.25 2.07 7.88
C CYS A 141 9.75 2.26 7.69
N VAL A 142 9.38 2.56 6.44
CA VAL A 142 8.00 2.55 5.95
C VAL A 142 7.87 1.42 4.92
N ILE A 143 6.89 0.54 5.12
CA ILE A 143 6.43 -0.42 4.12
C ILE A 143 5.14 0.15 3.53
N HIS A 144 5.12 0.40 2.23
CA HIS A 144 3.98 1.04 1.59
C HIS A 144 3.49 0.24 0.38
N ASP A 145 2.21 0.35 0.11
CA ASP A 145 1.59 -0.20 -1.08
C ASP A 145 2.12 0.49 -2.36
N ILE A 146 2.05 -0.22 -3.49
CA ILE A 146 2.46 0.28 -4.80
C ILE A 146 1.66 1.49 -5.29
N LEU A 147 0.43 1.65 -4.82
CA LEU A 147 -0.41 2.82 -5.14
C LEU A 147 -0.14 4.02 -4.23
N ILE A 148 0.75 3.88 -3.24
CA ILE A 148 1.09 4.91 -2.24
C ILE A 148 2.50 5.47 -2.51
N GLY A 149 2.70 6.00 -3.72
CA GLY A 149 4.02 6.48 -4.18
C GLY A 149 4.62 7.59 -3.31
N TRP A 150 3.77 8.44 -2.72
CA TRP A 150 4.21 9.58 -1.90
C TRP A 150 4.92 9.16 -0.59
N ALA A 151 4.73 7.92 -0.12
CA ALA A 151 5.39 7.45 1.11
C ALA A 151 6.92 7.38 0.98
N VAL A 152 7.43 7.22 -0.25
CA VAL A 152 8.86 7.23 -0.55
C VAL A 152 9.47 8.58 -0.19
N GLU A 153 8.81 9.68 -0.56
CA GLU A 153 9.27 11.05 -0.27
C GLU A 153 9.30 11.31 1.23
N THR A 154 8.26 10.87 1.95
CA THR A 154 8.21 10.97 3.42
C THR A 154 9.36 10.20 4.07
N ALA A 155 9.59 8.95 3.65
CA ALA A 155 10.68 8.13 4.18
C ALA A 155 12.06 8.78 3.92
N GLN A 156 12.27 9.32 2.71
CA GLN A 156 13.50 10.04 2.35
C GLN A 156 13.72 11.29 3.22
N LYS A 157 12.66 12.09 3.46
CA LYS A 157 12.72 13.28 4.33
C LYS A 157 13.21 12.94 5.74
N HIS A 158 12.78 11.79 6.27
CA HIS A 158 13.18 11.32 7.60
C HIS A 158 14.43 10.42 7.59
N LYS A 159 15.06 10.21 6.41
CA LYS A 159 16.27 9.38 6.22
C LYS A 159 16.10 7.94 6.71
N ILE A 160 14.91 7.37 6.50
CA ILE A 160 14.59 5.97 6.84
C ILE A 160 14.37 5.13 5.59
N ALA A 161 14.42 3.81 5.72
CA ALA A 161 14.21 2.91 4.59
C ALA A 161 12.74 2.93 4.12
N SER A 162 12.54 2.81 2.80
CA SER A 162 11.23 2.64 2.18
C SER A 162 11.19 1.29 1.47
N PHE A 163 10.19 0.48 1.78
CA PHE A 163 9.97 -0.82 1.15
C PHE A 163 8.63 -0.85 0.44
N LEU A 164 8.66 -1.19 -0.83
CA LEU A 164 7.46 -1.44 -1.62
C LEU A 164 6.88 -2.81 -1.28
N PHE A 165 5.63 -2.85 -0.80
CA PHE A 165 4.87 -4.08 -0.71
C PHE A 165 3.96 -4.20 -1.94
N ASN A 166 4.39 -5.04 -2.87
CA ASN A 166 3.62 -5.34 -4.06
C ASN A 166 2.71 -6.55 -3.82
N ILE A 167 1.39 -6.33 -3.95
CA ILE A 167 0.38 -7.39 -3.82
C ILE A 167 0.13 -8.15 -5.14
N PHE A 168 0.59 -7.63 -6.27
CA PHE A 168 0.36 -8.24 -7.58
C PHE A 168 1.28 -9.42 -7.82
N GLY A 169 0.78 -10.45 -8.51
CA GLY A 169 1.62 -11.55 -8.98
C GLY A 169 2.68 -11.12 -9.99
N ALA A 170 3.77 -11.88 -10.10
CA ALA A 170 4.91 -11.56 -10.97
C ALA A 170 4.51 -11.32 -12.44
N PHE A 171 3.53 -12.07 -12.95
CA PHE A 171 2.99 -11.88 -14.29
C PHE A 171 2.35 -10.49 -14.48
N ALA A 172 1.46 -10.11 -13.56
CA ALA A 172 0.79 -8.81 -13.61
C ALA A 172 1.80 -7.66 -13.48
N MET A 173 2.82 -7.81 -12.63
CA MET A 173 3.91 -6.83 -12.52
C MET A 173 4.74 -6.71 -13.79
N ASN A 174 5.11 -7.83 -14.42
CA ASN A 174 5.83 -7.79 -15.69
C ASN A 174 5.00 -7.10 -16.79
N LEU A 175 3.68 -7.33 -16.81
CA LEU A 175 2.77 -6.67 -17.72
C LEU A 175 2.73 -5.16 -17.46
N LEU A 176 2.47 -4.74 -16.21
CA LEU A 176 2.44 -3.33 -15.82
C LEU A 176 3.76 -2.61 -16.10
N HIS A 177 4.88 -3.25 -15.79
CA HIS A 177 6.21 -2.71 -16.06
C HIS A 177 6.45 -2.54 -17.56
N SER A 178 6.15 -3.58 -18.36
CA SER A 178 6.31 -3.52 -19.81
C SER A 178 5.43 -2.44 -20.42
N MET A 179 4.16 -2.36 -19.99
CA MET A 179 3.25 -1.31 -20.44
C MET A 179 3.79 0.08 -20.07
N ALA A 180 4.24 0.29 -18.83
CA ALA A 180 4.84 1.55 -18.41
C ALA A 180 6.05 1.91 -19.28
N CYS A 181 6.99 1.00 -19.49
CA CYS A 181 8.14 1.23 -20.35
C CYS A 181 7.72 1.55 -21.80
N SER A 182 6.78 0.81 -22.38
CA SER A 182 6.26 1.09 -23.73
C SER A 182 5.57 2.45 -23.83
N ILE A 183 4.76 2.83 -22.83
CA ILE A 183 4.13 4.15 -22.71
C ILE A 183 5.21 5.24 -22.65
N PHE A 184 6.15 5.14 -21.71
CA PHE A 184 7.18 6.17 -21.49
C PHE A 184 8.16 6.30 -22.66
N GLN A 185 8.48 5.21 -23.33
CA GLN A 185 9.40 5.20 -24.48
C GLN A 185 8.69 5.50 -25.80
N ASN A 186 7.35 5.67 -25.79
CA ASN A 186 6.50 5.85 -26.97
C ASN A 186 6.71 4.76 -28.05
N GLN A 187 7.02 3.54 -27.61
CA GLN A 187 7.33 2.41 -28.49
C GLN A 187 6.07 1.59 -28.79
N TRP A 188 5.11 2.22 -29.46
CA TRP A 188 3.87 1.56 -29.88
C TRP A 188 3.98 1.15 -31.33
N THR A 189 3.87 -0.15 -31.59
CA THR A 189 3.72 -0.64 -32.96
C THR A 189 2.23 -0.76 -33.24
N LYS A 190 1.70 0.10 -34.10
CA LYS A 190 0.33 -0.04 -34.59
C LYS A 190 0.24 -1.28 -35.47
N GLU A 191 -0.83 -2.04 -35.29
CA GLU A 191 -1.15 -3.17 -36.15
C GLU A 191 -2.57 -2.98 -36.70
N GLY A 192 -2.68 -2.45 -37.93
CA GLY A 192 -3.96 -2.01 -38.49
C GLY A 192 -4.47 -0.69 -37.90
N GLU A 193 -5.75 -0.39 -38.11
CA GLU A 193 -6.37 0.88 -37.68
C GLU A 193 -6.72 0.90 -36.17
N ASP A 194 -7.17 -0.23 -35.62
CA ASP A 194 -7.81 -0.32 -34.29
C ASP A 194 -6.98 -1.05 -33.22
N SER A 195 -5.77 -1.52 -33.55
CA SER A 195 -4.98 -2.34 -32.61
C SER A 195 -3.56 -1.86 -32.42
N VAL A 196 -3.09 -2.02 -31.19
CA VAL A 196 -1.72 -1.69 -30.79
C VAL A 196 -1.08 -2.97 -30.28
N LEU A 197 0.06 -3.31 -30.87
CA LEU A 197 0.88 -4.41 -30.40
C LEU A 197 1.71 -3.90 -29.22
N LEU A 198 1.37 -4.36 -28.03
CA LEU A 198 2.23 -4.22 -26.87
C LEU A 198 3.26 -5.34 -26.93
N SER A 199 4.47 -5.01 -27.36
CA SER A 199 5.62 -5.91 -27.25
C SER A 199 6.08 -6.00 -25.79
N ILE A 200 5.23 -6.57 -24.95
CA ILE A 200 5.59 -7.01 -23.61
C ILE A 200 6.54 -8.18 -23.82
N ASN A 201 7.67 -8.20 -23.14
CA ASN A 201 8.79 -9.13 -23.31
C ASN A 201 8.40 -10.58 -22.92
N MET A 202 7.41 -11.13 -23.61
CA MET A 202 6.69 -12.36 -23.34
C MET A 202 6.95 -13.37 -24.47
N PRO A 203 6.87 -14.68 -24.21
CA PRO A 203 7.06 -15.71 -25.24
C PRO A 203 6.10 -15.55 -26.43
N HIS A 204 4.93 -14.97 -26.19
CA HIS A 204 3.95 -14.62 -27.20
C HIS A 204 3.55 -13.14 -27.05
N PRO A 205 3.61 -12.33 -28.13
CA PRO A 205 3.18 -10.94 -28.08
C PRO A 205 1.72 -10.82 -27.66
N LEU A 206 1.41 -9.92 -26.72
CA LEU A 206 0.04 -9.64 -26.33
C LEU A 206 -0.51 -8.53 -27.23
N ARG A 207 -1.62 -8.83 -27.91
CA ARG A 207 -2.35 -7.87 -28.74
C ARG A 207 -3.41 -7.18 -27.91
N THR A 208 -3.36 -5.86 -27.86
CA THR A 208 -4.43 -5.06 -27.27
C THR A 208 -5.16 -4.31 -28.38
N VAL A 209 -6.48 -4.50 -28.43
CA VAL A 209 -7.34 -3.62 -29.21
C VAL A 209 -7.54 -2.32 -28.44
N GLN A 210 -7.57 -1.20 -29.16
CA GLN A 210 -7.97 0.06 -28.56
C GLN A 210 -9.36 -0.13 -27.94
N ALA A 211 -9.51 0.17 -26.66
CA ALA A 211 -10.82 0.15 -26.03
C ALA A 211 -11.69 1.16 -26.78
N ARG A 212 -12.66 0.67 -27.56
CA ARG A 212 -13.74 1.54 -28.05
C ARG A 212 -14.43 2.07 -26.81
N ALA A 213 -14.60 3.39 -26.72
CA ALA A 213 -15.40 3.99 -25.67
C ALA A 213 -16.71 3.20 -25.57
N VAL A 214 -17.06 2.73 -24.36
CA VAL A 214 -18.37 2.13 -24.14
C VAL A 214 -19.38 3.19 -24.58
N PRO A 215 -20.27 2.91 -25.55
CA PRO A 215 -21.29 3.87 -25.93
C PRO A 215 -22.06 4.28 -24.68
N GLU A 216 -22.30 5.58 -24.49
CA GLU A 216 -23.01 6.16 -23.33
C GLU A 216 -24.42 5.58 -23.09
N SER A 217 -24.91 4.72 -23.98
CA SER A 217 -26.20 4.06 -23.89
C SER A 217 -26.06 2.53 -23.94
N LEU A 218 -25.86 1.90 -22.79
CA LEU A 218 -26.40 0.56 -22.60
C LEU A 218 -27.92 0.71 -22.47
N PRO A 219 -28.75 0.09 -23.35
CA PRO A 219 -30.20 0.11 -23.17
C PRO A 219 -30.51 -0.52 -21.81
N SER A 220 -31.35 0.17 -21.03
CA SER A 220 -31.83 -0.31 -19.75
C SER A 220 -32.37 -1.73 -19.93
N ARG A 221 -31.69 -2.71 -19.33
CA ARG A 221 -32.32 -4.01 -19.11
C ARG A 221 -33.37 -3.79 -18.03
N SER A 222 -34.62 -3.71 -18.45
CA SER A 222 -35.76 -3.88 -17.57
C SER A 222 -35.68 -5.27 -16.94
N PHE A 223 -35.57 -5.31 -15.61
CA PHE A 223 -35.92 -6.49 -14.82
C PHE A 223 -37.44 -6.65 -14.80
#